data_AF-A0A3B9VE72-F1
#
_entry.id   AF-A0A3B9VE72-F1
#
_cell.length_a   1.000
_cell.length_b   1.000
_cell.length_c   1.000
_cell.angle_alpha   90.00
_cell.angle_beta   90.00
_cell.angle_gamma   90.00
#
_symmetry.space_group_name_H-M   'P 1'
#
loop_
_entity.id
_entity.type
_entity.pdbx_description
1 polymer ?
#
loop_
_entity_poly.entity_id
_entity_poly.type
_entity_poly.pdbx_seq_one_letter_code
_entity_poly.pdbx_strand_id
1 'polypeptide(L)'
;IRHDELEPFSEHVHERFNKWIILQESAGKKFAPEQIRWLEMIRDHIVANLSIEKDDFNYVPFAQEGGIGKAYQLFGEQLWPLLDEMNEALAA
;
A
#
# COMPACT_ATOMS: atom_id res chain seq x y z
N ILE A 1 -11.34 20.26 5.04
CA ILE A 1 -11.42 19.29 3.93
C ILE A 1 -12.84 18.74 3.97
N ARG A 2 -13.62 18.87 2.90
CA ARG A 2 -15.01 18.38 2.87
C ARG A 2 -15.01 16.87 2.56
N HIS A 3 -15.91 16.13 3.20
CA HIS A 3 -16.01 14.67 3.07
C HIS A 3 -16.23 14.23 1.61
N ASP A 4 -16.94 15.06 0.84
CA ASP A 4 -17.28 14.84 -0.57
C ASP A 4 -16.08 14.88 -1.53
N GLU A 5 -14.93 15.44 -1.13
CA GLU A 5 -13.70 15.43 -1.94
C GLU A 5 -12.84 14.19 -1.65
N LEU A 6 -13.00 13.59 -0.47
CA LEU A 6 -12.28 12.38 -0.06
C LEU A 6 -12.92 11.11 -0.61
N GLU A 7 -14.25 11.08 -0.80
CA GLU A 7 -14.94 9.94 -1.42
C GLU A 7 -14.46 9.67 -2.86
N PRO A 8 -14.40 10.68 -3.76
CA PRO A 8 -13.80 10.49 -5.07
C PRO A 8 -12.34 10.03 -4.96
N PHE A 9 -11.53 10.65 -4.11
CA PHE A 9 -10.12 10.26 -3.98
C PHE A 9 -9.95 8.79 -3.57
N SER A 10 -10.71 8.35 -2.56
CA SER A 10 -10.72 6.96 -2.10
C SER A 10 -11.06 5.99 -3.23
N GLU A 11 -12.17 6.22 -3.95
CA GLU A 11 -12.59 5.36 -5.07
C GLU A 11 -11.48 5.24 -6.14
N HIS A 12 -10.85 6.36 -6.52
CA HIS A 12 -9.78 6.35 -7.51
C HIS A 12 -8.53 5.58 -7.02
N VAL A 13 -8.15 5.73 -5.76
CA VAL A 13 -7.02 4.99 -5.16
C VAL A 13 -7.31 3.48 -5.15
N HIS A 14 -8.53 3.07 -4.79
CA HIS A 14 -8.93 1.66 -4.82
C HIS A 14 -8.89 1.09 -6.25
N GLU A 15 -9.39 1.83 -7.25
CA GLU A 15 -9.31 1.41 -8.65
C GLU A 15 -7.87 1.28 -9.15
N ARG A 16 -7.01 2.25 -8.81
CA ARG A 16 -5.58 2.25 -9.17
C ARG A 16 -4.85 1.10 -8.52
N PHE A 17 -5.12 0.82 -7.25
CA PHE A 17 -4.56 -0.33 -6.54
C PHE A 17 -4.92 -1.65 -7.23
N ASN A 18 -6.19 -1.85 -7.60
CA ASN A 18 -6.62 -3.06 -8.31
C ASN A 18 -5.92 -3.21 -9.67
N LYS A 19 -5.82 -2.12 -10.44
CA LYS A 19 -5.07 -2.10 -11.71
C LYS A 19 -3.59 -2.42 -11.48
N TRP A 20 -2.98 -1.83 -10.46
CA TRP A 20 -1.59 -2.04 -10.10
C TRP A 20 -1.31 -3.52 -9.74
N ILE A 21 -2.14 -4.15 -8.90
CA ILE A 21 -2.03 -5.59 -8.58
C ILE A 21 -2.08 -6.45 -9.85
N ILE A 22 -3.04 -6.20 -10.76
CA ILE A 22 -3.16 -6.95 -12.03
C ILE A 22 -1.90 -6.80 -12.88
N LEU A 23 -1.30 -5.60 -12.91
CA LEU A 23 -0.05 -5.36 -13.63
C LEU A 23 1.13 -6.11 -12.99
N GLN A 24 1.24 -6.13 -11.67
CA GLN A 24 2.28 -6.91 -10.96
C GLN A 24 2.15 -8.40 -11.29
N GLU A 25 0.93 -8.94 -11.23
CA GLU A 25 0.67 -10.36 -11.53
C GLU A 25 0.96 -10.72 -12.99
N SER A 26 0.60 -9.83 -13.92
CA SER A 26 0.91 -9.97 -15.35
C SER A 26 2.42 -9.91 -15.63
N ALA A 27 3.17 -9.18 -14.81
CA ALA A 27 4.64 -9.14 -14.83
C ALA A 27 5.29 -10.35 -14.12
N GLY A 28 4.50 -11.30 -13.61
CA GLY A 28 4.97 -12.53 -13.00
C GLY A 28 5.25 -12.45 -11.49
N LYS A 29 5.01 -11.30 -10.85
CA LYS A 29 5.05 -11.21 -9.38
C LYS A 29 3.82 -11.93 -8.82
N LYS A 30 4.03 -12.76 -7.79
CA LYS A 30 2.95 -13.41 -7.06
C LYS A 30 3.05 -13.02 -5.60
N PHE A 31 1.95 -12.55 -5.04
CA PHE A 31 1.86 -12.21 -3.63
C PHE A 31 1.15 -13.33 -2.88
N ALA A 32 1.75 -13.76 -1.76
CA ALA A 32 1.07 -14.62 -0.80
C ALA A 32 -0.11 -13.86 -0.16
N PRO A 33 -1.12 -14.57 0.39
CA PRO A 33 -2.26 -13.92 1.03
C PRO A 33 -1.88 -12.88 2.10
N GLU A 34 -0.81 -13.16 2.87
CA GLU A 34 -0.31 -12.23 3.86
C GLU A 34 0.33 -10.97 3.24
N GLN A 35 1.04 -11.11 2.11
CA GLN A 35 1.56 -9.97 1.37
C GLN A 35 0.42 -9.11 0.81
N ILE A 36 -0.63 -9.72 0.25
CA ILE A 36 -1.82 -8.99 -0.22
C ILE A 36 -2.45 -8.18 0.91
N ARG A 37 -2.65 -8.78 2.11
CA ARG A 37 -3.21 -8.06 3.26
C ARG A 37 -2.36 -6.84 3.65
N TRP A 38 -1.04 -6.96 3.60
CA TRP A 38 -0.14 -5.83 3.87
C TRP A 38 -0.25 -4.74 2.79
N LEU A 39 -0.36 -5.11 1.51
CA LEU A 39 -0.57 -4.17 0.42
C LEU A 39 -1.91 -3.42 0.55
N GLU A 40 -2.96 -4.11 1.01
CA GLU A 40 -4.26 -3.48 1.31
C GLU A 40 -4.17 -2.49 2.48
N MET A 41 -3.46 -2.83 3.55
CA MET A 41 -3.22 -1.91 4.66
C MET A 41 -2.45 -0.66 4.22
N ILE A 42 -1.47 -0.83 3.32
CA ILE A 42 -0.70 0.28 2.74
C ILE A 42 -1.62 1.16 1.88
N ARG A 43 -2.45 0.57 1.03
CA ARG A 43 -3.46 1.30 0.25
C ARG A 43 -4.37 2.13 1.17
N ASP A 44 -4.91 1.52 2.23
CA ASP A 44 -5.83 2.22 3.14
C ASP A 44 -5.13 3.36 3.89
N HIS A 45 -3.84 3.20 4.21
CA HIS A 45 -3.03 4.28 4.75
C HIS A 45 -2.83 5.42 3.73
N ILE A 46 -2.57 5.10 2.46
CA ILE A 46 -2.43 6.10 1.37
C ILE A 46 -3.76 6.82 1.11
N VAL A 47 -4.91 6.13 1.19
CA VAL A 47 -6.23 6.79 1.11
C VAL A 47 -6.37 7.85 2.20
N ALA A 48 -5.91 7.56 3.42
CA ALA A 48 -6.05 8.46 4.56
C ALA A 48 -4.97 9.57 4.62
N ASN A 49 -3.75 9.31 4.15
CA ASN A 49 -2.58 10.16 4.37
C ASN A 49 -1.86 10.60 3.08
N LEU A 50 -2.41 10.26 1.91
CA LEU A 50 -1.89 10.55 0.55
C LEU A 50 -0.60 9.81 0.16
N SER A 51 0.16 9.28 1.11
CA SER A 51 1.38 8.52 0.91
C SER A 51 1.69 7.63 2.11
N ILE A 52 2.62 6.70 1.95
CA ILE A 52 3.26 5.98 3.05
C ILE A 52 4.77 6.24 3.08
N GLU A 53 5.30 6.46 4.27
CA GLU A 53 6.72 6.62 4.57
C GLU A 53 7.22 5.52 5.51
N LYS A 54 8.55 5.47 5.69
CA LYS A 54 9.19 4.48 6.55
C LYS A 54 8.69 4.53 8.00
N ASP A 55 8.46 5.73 8.53
CA ASP A 55 8.09 5.90 9.93
C ASP A 55 6.64 5.47 10.20
N ASP A 56 5.80 5.35 9.17
CA ASP A 56 4.41 4.90 9.31
C ASP A 56 4.30 3.47 9.83
N PHE A 57 5.32 2.65 9.59
CA PHE A 57 5.41 1.29 10.12
C PHE A 57 5.57 1.23 11.65
N ASN A 58 5.83 2.36 12.30
CA ASN A 58 5.88 2.48 13.76
C ASN A 58 4.50 2.77 14.39
N TYR A 59 3.48 3.02 13.57
CA TYR A 59 2.12 3.35 14.02
C TYR A 59 1.10 2.26 13.65
N VAL A 60 -0.08 2.36 14.24
CA VAL A 60 -1.22 1.47 13.93
C VAL A 60 -1.70 1.75 12.50
N PRO A 61 -2.04 0.72 11.70
CA PRO A 61 -2.13 -0.69 12.10
C PRO A 61 -0.83 -1.50 11.98
N PHE A 62 0.19 -0.99 11.29
CA PHE A 62 1.42 -1.74 11.00
C PHE A 62 2.16 -2.21 12.26
N ALA A 63 2.29 -1.35 13.27
CA ALA A 63 2.98 -1.69 14.52
C ALA A 63 2.34 -2.89 15.25
N GLN A 64 1.02 -3.06 15.13
CA GLN A 64 0.31 -4.21 15.71
C GLN A 64 0.56 -5.51 14.93
N GLU A 65 0.88 -5.39 13.65
CA GLU A 65 1.18 -6.51 12.76
C GLU A 65 2.68 -6.87 12.74
N GLY A 66 3.49 -6.27 13.61
CA GLY A 66 4.95 -6.49 13.70
C GLY A 66 5.80 -5.43 13.00
N GLY A 67 5.18 -4.35 12.53
CA GLY A 67 5.82 -3.14 12.03
C GLY A 67 6.78 -3.37 10.87
N ILE A 68 7.80 -2.54 10.79
CA ILE A 68 8.76 -2.58 9.68
C ILE A 68 9.51 -3.92 9.60
N GLY A 69 9.73 -4.59 10.74
CA GLY A 69 10.36 -5.91 10.78
C GLY A 69 9.55 -6.97 10.05
N LYS A 70 8.23 -7.02 10.27
CA LYS A 70 7.35 -7.94 9.54
C LYS A 70 7.24 -7.57 8.05
N ALA A 71 7.18 -6.29 7.72
CA ALA A 71 7.19 -5.83 6.33
C ALA A 71 8.45 -6.32 5.58
N TYR A 72 9.63 -6.19 6.20
CA TYR A 72 10.87 -6.73 5.63
C TYR A 72 10.89 -8.25 5.52
N GLN A 73 10.30 -8.98 6.45
CA GLN A 73 10.18 -10.44 6.34
C GLN A 73 9.31 -10.84 5.14
N LEU A 74 8.28 -10.05 4.81
CA LEU A 74 7.36 -10.32 3.71
C LEU A 74 7.92 -9.90 2.35
N PHE A 75 8.56 -8.74 2.25
CA PHE A 75 8.94 -8.15 0.96
C PHE A 75 10.46 -8.09 0.74
N GLY A 76 11.26 -8.29 1.78
CA GLY A 76 12.73 -8.25 1.71
C GLY A 76 13.25 -6.92 1.18
N GLU A 77 14.24 -6.99 0.30
CA GLU A 77 14.86 -5.82 -0.35
C GLU A 77 13.89 -5.09 -1.30
N GLN A 78 12.80 -5.76 -1.72
CA GLN A 78 11.79 -5.15 -2.59
C GLN A 78 10.83 -4.23 -1.84
N LEU A 79 10.88 -4.17 -0.49
CA LEU A 79 9.95 -3.36 0.28
C LEU A 79 9.95 -1.89 -0.18
N TRP A 80 11.10 -1.21 -0.18
CA TRP A 80 11.14 0.21 -0.53
C TRP A 80 10.78 0.51 -1.98
N PRO A 81 11.35 -0.18 -2.98
CA PRO A 81 10.92 0.02 -4.37
C PRO A 81 9.42 -0.21 -4.58
N LEU A 82 8.83 -1.17 -3.85
CA LEU A 82 7.41 -1.46 -3.92
C LEU A 82 6.57 -0.31 -3.33
N LEU A 83 7.00 0.28 -2.21
CA LEU A 83 6.31 1.42 -1.60
C LEU A 83 6.39 2.67 -2.48
N ASP A 84 7.55 2.94 -3.08
CA ASP A 84 7.71 4.05 -4.04
C ASP A 84 6.77 3.87 -5.23
N GLU A 85 6.76 2.66 -5.81
CA GLU A 85 5.87 2.30 -6.91
C GLU A 85 4.39 2.45 -6.53
N MET A 86 4.00 2.03 -5.32
CA MET A 86 2.63 2.18 -4.83
C MET A 86 2.25 3.64 -4.60
N ASN A 87 3.12 4.45 -3.98
CA ASN A 87 2.88 5.87 -3.77
C ASN A 87 2.64 6.57 -5.12
N GLU A 88 3.46 6.28 -6.14
CA GLU A 88 3.29 6.85 -7.48
C GLU A 88 2.01 6.34 -8.17
N ALA A 89 1.79 5.02 -8.18
CA ALA A 89 0.68 4.42 -8.92
C ALA A 89 -0.69 4.80 -8.35
N LEU A 90 -0.80 4.95 -7.03
CA LEU A 90 -2.07 5.25 -6.35
C LEU A 90 -2.37 6.76 -6.36
N ALA A 91 -1.34 7.62 -6.34
CA ALA A 91 -1.50 9.07 -6.36
C ALA A 91 -1.82 9.66 -7.75
N ALA A 92 -1.67 8.89 -8.83
CA ALA A 92 -1.79 9.33 -10.25
C ALA A 92 -3.20 9.78 -10.68
#